data_AF-A0A1J5WP94-F1
#
_entry.id   AF-A0A1J5WP94-F1
#
_cell.length_a   1.000
_cell.length_b   1.000
_cell.length_c   1.000
_cell.angle_alpha   90.00
_cell.angle_beta   90.00
_cell.angle_gamma   90.00
#
_symmetry.space_group_name_H-M   'P 1'
#
loop_
_entity.id
_entity.type
_entity.pdbx_description
1 polymer ?
#
loop_
_entity_poly.entity_id
_entity_poly.type
_entity_poly.pdbx_seq_one_letter_code
_entity_poly.pdbx_strand_id
1 'polypeptide(L)'
;IWAGRVNILELTGYAIQILPKLRIHEENVMEKLWLNADKTEHTSEILKTENNSIWAGRVNILELIGYAIQILPKLRIHEENEMEMFYLNAGQGEHIDEVLEMKNSSIWAGRVKKLSFSDYAIEILPKLRIHGDNVMECFTLDADKTEHTSEILKTENNSIWAG
;
A
#
# COMPACT_ATOMS: atom_id res chain seq x y z
N ILE A 1 -10.13 19.95 3.56
CA ILE A 1 -9.93 20.06 5.03
C ILE A 1 -8.43 20.21 5.27
N TRP A 2 -7.98 21.31 5.88
CA TRP A 2 -6.56 21.46 6.24
C TRP A 2 -6.29 20.70 7.53
N ALA A 3 -5.48 19.65 7.44
CA ALA A 3 -5.10 18.83 8.60
C ALA A 3 -3.76 19.30 9.21
N GLY A 4 -2.99 20.11 8.48
CA GLY A 4 -1.67 20.55 8.94
C GLY A 4 -0.68 19.41 8.95
N ARG A 5 0.11 19.32 10.03
CA ARG A 5 1.00 18.20 10.29
C ARG A 5 0.23 17.11 11.03
N VAL A 6 0.27 15.90 10.51
CA VAL A 6 -0.45 14.75 11.04
C VAL A 6 0.58 13.70 11.41
N ASN A 7 0.69 13.40 12.71
CA ASN A 7 1.61 12.38 13.20
C ASN A 7 1.08 10.97 12.91
N ILE A 8 -0.21 10.74 13.16
CA ILE A 8 -0.87 9.45 12.97
C ILE A 8 -2.20 9.71 12.25
N LEU A 9 -2.45 8.99 11.15
CA LEU A 9 -3.73 9.00 10.44
C LEU A 9 -4.30 7.59 10.39
N GLU A 10 -5.41 7.39 11.08
CA GLU A 10 -6.14 6.12 11.12
C GLU A 10 -7.54 6.35 10.56
N LEU A 11 -7.90 5.64 9.49
CA LEU A 11 -9.23 5.72 8.88
C LEU A 11 -9.80 4.32 8.67
N THR A 12 -11.05 4.12 9.12
CA THR A 12 -11.76 2.86 8.98
C THR A 12 -13.10 3.05 8.28
N GLY A 13 -13.49 2.04 7.51
CA GLY A 13 -14.79 2.03 6.83
C GLY A 13 -15.02 3.29 5.99
N TYR A 14 -16.23 3.86 6.07
CA TYR A 14 -16.57 5.09 5.32
C TYR A 14 -15.70 6.31 5.64
N ALA A 15 -14.98 6.34 6.78
CA ALA A 15 -14.08 7.45 7.07
C ALA A 15 -12.92 7.51 6.06
N ILE A 16 -12.55 6.40 5.45
CA ILE A 16 -11.51 6.37 4.41
C ILE A 16 -11.82 7.37 3.29
N GLN A 17 -13.09 7.56 2.91
CA GLN A 17 -13.51 8.47 1.84
C GLN A 17 -13.16 9.96 2.09
N ILE A 18 -12.79 10.34 3.32
CA ILE A 18 -12.32 11.71 3.58
C ILE A 18 -10.86 11.93 3.16
N LEU A 19 -10.09 10.86 2.91
CA LEU A 19 -8.66 10.91 2.62
C LEU A 19 -8.31 11.88 1.46
N PRO A 20 -8.98 11.87 0.29
CA PRO A 20 -8.69 12.83 -0.79
C PRO A 20 -9.01 14.29 -0.41
N LYS A 21 -9.82 14.51 0.62
CA LYS A 21 -10.20 15.85 1.10
C LYS A 21 -9.24 16.37 2.16
N LEU A 22 -8.37 15.54 2.72
CA LEU A 22 -7.34 15.94 3.67
C LEU A 22 -6.20 16.63 2.92
N ARG A 23 -5.82 17.81 3.39
CA ARG A 23 -4.60 18.50 2.98
C ARG A 23 -3.60 18.36 4.12
N ILE A 24 -2.64 17.48 3.93
CA ILE A 24 -1.50 17.26 4.82
C ILE A 24 -0.36 18.17 4.35
N HIS A 25 0.39 18.73 5.29
CA HIS A 25 1.54 19.57 4.98
C HIS A 25 2.56 18.84 4.10
N GLU A 26 3.19 19.54 3.16
CA GLU A 26 4.16 18.95 2.22
C GLU A 26 5.35 18.30 2.94
N GLU A 27 5.93 19.02 3.92
CA GLU A 27 6.98 18.52 4.82
C GLU A 27 6.48 17.62 5.97
N ASN A 28 5.29 17.02 5.87
CA ASN A 28 4.82 16.13 6.93
C ASN A 28 5.58 14.81 6.92
N VAL A 29 6.12 14.44 8.08
CA VAL A 29 6.64 13.10 8.37
C VAL A 29 5.64 12.43 9.29
N MET A 30 4.82 11.56 8.72
CA MET A 30 3.80 10.80 9.43
C MET A 30 4.44 9.56 10.04
N GLU A 31 4.22 9.33 11.33
CA GLU A 31 4.65 8.11 12.00
C GLU A 31 3.84 6.91 11.50
N LYS A 32 2.53 7.05 11.33
CA LYS A 32 1.67 5.94 10.89
C LYS A 32 0.51 6.39 10.00
N LEU A 33 0.37 5.75 8.85
CA LEU A 33 -0.83 5.75 8.02
C LEU A 33 -1.47 4.36 8.08
N TRP A 34 -2.66 4.26 8.66
CA TRP A 34 -3.40 3.02 8.81
C TRP A 34 -4.79 3.13 8.20
N LEU A 35 -5.08 2.28 7.21
CA LEU A 35 -6.37 2.24 6.53
C LEU A 35 -6.95 0.82 6.59
N ASN A 36 -8.20 0.69 7.02
CA ASN A 36 -8.91 -0.59 7.08
C ASN A 36 -10.32 -0.49 6.50
N ALA A 37 -10.59 -1.29 5.46
CA ALA A 37 -11.90 -1.40 4.85
C ALA A 37 -12.29 -2.87 4.64
N ASP A 38 -13.43 -3.25 5.22
CA ASP A 38 -14.05 -4.57 5.12
C ASP A 38 -15.12 -4.67 4.02
N LYS A 39 -15.40 -3.57 3.30
CA LYS A 39 -16.41 -3.51 2.22
C LYS A 39 -15.94 -2.64 1.06
N THR A 40 -16.37 -3.01 -0.15
CA THR A 40 -16.05 -2.26 -1.38
C THR A 40 -16.57 -0.81 -1.35
N GLU A 41 -17.70 -0.54 -0.70
CA GLU A 41 -18.29 0.80 -0.62
C GLU A 41 -17.43 1.79 0.18
N HIS A 42 -16.53 1.29 1.04
CA HIS A 42 -15.62 2.14 1.83
C HIS A 42 -14.56 2.82 0.96
N THR A 43 -14.22 2.26 -0.19
CA THR A 43 -13.15 2.76 -1.08
C THR A 43 -13.66 3.26 -2.43
N SER A 44 -14.89 2.92 -2.82
CA SER A 44 -15.48 3.17 -4.15
C SER A 44 -15.27 4.58 -4.72
N GLU A 45 -15.46 5.65 -3.92
CA GLU A 45 -15.24 7.02 -4.39
C GLU A 45 -13.76 7.37 -4.58
N ILE A 46 -12.86 6.78 -3.80
CA ILE A 46 -11.42 6.99 -3.92
C ILE A 46 -10.88 6.30 -5.17
N LEU A 47 -11.40 5.12 -5.51
CA LEU A 47 -10.92 4.38 -6.67
C LEU A 47 -11.12 5.12 -8.00
N LYS A 48 -12.09 6.04 -8.04
CA LYS A 48 -12.34 6.95 -9.17
C LYS A 48 -11.27 8.04 -9.32
N THR A 49 -10.41 8.23 -8.33
CA THR A 49 -9.32 9.22 -8.39
C THR A 49 -8.15 8.70 -9.22
N GLU A 50 -7.35 9.62 -9.76
CA GLU A 50 -6.16 9.26 -10.50
C GLU A 50 -5.10 8.62 -9.59
N ASN A 51 -4.28 7.74 -10.16
CA ASN A 51 -3.14 7.18 -9.44
C ASN A 51 -2.18 8.30 -9.02
N ASN A 52 -1.56 8.16 -7.84
CA ASN A 52 -0.69 9.19 -7.24
C ASN A 52 -1.37 10.57 -7.03
N SER A 53 -2.70 10.64 -6.91
CA SER A 53 -3.41 11.92 -6.68
C SER A 53 -3.52 12.31 -5.20
N ILE A 54 -3.36 11.37 -4.27
CA ILE A 54 -3.54 11.60 -2.84
C ILE A 54 -2.18 11.76 -2.16
N TRP A 55 -1.85 12.97 -1.69
CA TRP A 55 -0.59 13.21 -1.00
C TRP A 55 -0.54 12.55 0.38
N ALA A 56 0.32 11.55 0.55
CA ALA A 56 0.61 10.93 1.84
C ALA A 56 1.85 11.53 2.54
N GLY A 57 2.73 12.19 1.78
CA GLY A 57 3.97 12.76 2.30
C GLY A 57 5.03 11.69 2.59
N ARG A 58 5.81 11.92 3.65
CA ARG A 58 6.69 10.89 4.20
C ARG A 58 5.92 10.09 5.25
N VAL A 59 5.99 8.77 5.18
CA VAL A 59 5.26 7.83 6.05
C VAL A 59 6.26 6.82 6.59
N ASN A 60 6.36 6.71 7.91
CA ASN A 60 7.25 5.76 8.57
C ASN A 60 6.64 4.34 8.61
N ILE A 61 5.36 4.23 8.93
CA ILE A 61 4.60 2.96 8.93
C ILE A 61 3.37 3.09 8.03
N LEU A 62 3.28 2.23 7.00
CA LEU A 62 2.10 2.10 6.15
C LEU A 62 1.45 0.74 6.37
N GLU A 63 0.19 0.74 6.80
CA GLU A 63 -0.59 -0.46 7.05
C GLU A 63 -1.94 -0.36 6.32
N LEU A 64 -2.19 -1.27 5.36
CA LEU A 64 -3.45 -1.34 4.62
C LEU A 64 -4.10 -2.72 4.79
N ILE A 65 -5.37 -2.74 5.18
CA ILE A 65 -6.11 -3.97 5.49
C ILE A 65 -7.40 -4.03 4.65
N GLY A 66 -7.66 -5.19 4.06
CA GLY A 66 -8.86 -5.45 3.26
C GLY A 66 -8.91 -4.60 1.99
N TYR A 67 -10.10 -4.10 1.64
CA TYR A 67 -10.30 -3.24 0.47
C TYR A 67 -9.48 -1.95 0.50
N ALA A 68 -8.94 -1.54 1.65
CA ALA A 68 -8.06 -0.36 1.73
C ALA A 68 -6.78 -0.53 0.92
N ILE A 69 -6.38 -1.76 0.63
CA ILE A 69 -5.23 -2.08 -0.22
C ILE A 69 -5.41 -1.52 -1.64
N GLN A 70 -6.64 -1.48 -2.16
CA GLN A 70 -6.94 -0.93 -3.48
C GLN A 70 -6.65 0.58 -3.59
N ILE A 71 -6.48 1.28 -2.46
CA ILE A 71 -6.11 2.69 -2.42
C ILE A 71 -4.61 2.89 -2.63
N LEU A 72 -3.79 1.85 -2.43
CA LEU A 72 -2.34 1.93 -2.57
C LEU A 72 -1.85 2.65 -3.85
N PRO A 73 -2.31 2.31 -5.07
CA PRO A 73 -1.91 3.03 -6.29
C PRO A 73 -2.37 4.50 -6.35
N LYS A 74 -3.34 4.91 -5.52
CA LYS A 74 -3.84 6.29 -5.44
C LYS A 74 -2.98 7.16 -4.52
N LEU A 75 -2.24 6.55 -3.58
CA LEU A 75 -1.34 7.24 -2.66
C LEU A 75 -0.09 7.75 -3.39
N ARG A 76 0.27 9.00 -3.13
CA ARG A 76 1.54 9.62 -3.54
C ARG A 76 2.44 9.74 -2.31
N ILE A 77 3.34 8.78 -2.17
CA ILE A 77 4.41 8.77 -1.17
C ILE A 77 5.58 9.59 -1.70
N HIS A 78 6.24 10.35 -0.82
CA HIS A 78 7.40 11.17 -1.18
C HIS A 78 8.52 10.30 -1.80
N GLU A 79 9.26 10.83 -2.77
CA GLU A 79 10.32 10.08 -3.47
C GLU A 79 11.47 9.67 -2.54
N GLU A 80 11.88 10.54 -1.63
CA GLU A 80 12.87 10.25 -0.58
C GLU A 80 12.29 9.56 0.67
N ASN A 81 11.14 8.90 0.57
CA ASN A 81 10.54 8.26 1.73
C ASN A 81 11.32 7.02 2.18
N GLU A 82 11.56 6.93 3.49
CA GLU A 82 12.15 5.78 4.17
C GLU A 82 11.14 5.23 5.17
N MET A 83 10.51 4.12 4.82
CA MET A 83 9.57 3.39 5.65
C MET A 83 10.30 2.42 6.56
N GLU A 84 10.00 2.49 7.86
CA GLU A 84 10.34 1.43 8.80
C GLU A 84 9.52 0.16 8.52
N MET A 85 8.23 0.31 8.17
CA MET A 85 7.34 -0.83 7.93
C MET A 85 6.30 -0.57 6.83
N PHE A 86 6.18 -1.52 5.91
CA PHE A 86 5.11 -1.58 4.92
C PHE A 86 4.36 -2.92 5.05
N TYR A 87 3.11 -2.87 5.49
CA TYR A 87 2.28 -4.03 5.78
C TYR A 87 0.96 -4.02 5.00
N LEU A 88 0.64 -5.16 4.41
CA LEU A 88 -0.60 -5.41 3.69
C LEU A 88 -1.24 -6.72 4.18
N ASN A 89 -2.55 -6.70 4.44
CA ASN A 89 -3.31 -7.89 4.80
C ASN A 89 -4.58 -8.01 3.96
N ALA A 90 -4.64 -9.04 3.11
CA ALA A 90 -5.78 -9.31 2.23
C ALA A 90 -6.33 -10.72 2.44
N GLY A 91 -7.25 -10.89 3.39
CA GLY A 91 -7.89 -12.19 3.63
C GLY A 91 -8.80 -12.72 2.50
N GLN A 92 -9.05 -11.93 1.44
CA GLN A 92 -9.88 -12.28 0.29
C GLN A 92 -9.24 -11.74 -0.99
N GLY A 93 -9.36 -12.47 -2.11
CA GLY A 93 -8.80 -12.06 -3.40
C GLY A 93 -9.35 -10.73 -3.92
N GLU A 94 -10.63 -10.46 -3.69
CA GLU A 94 -11.28 -9.20 -4.09
C GLU A 94 -10.65 -7.95 -3.46
N HIS A 95 -9.94 -8.08 -2.34
CA HIS A 95 -9.23 -6.97 -1.70
C HIS A 95 -8.11 -6.37 -2.57
N ILE A 96 -7.64 -7.10 -3.59
CA ILE A 96 -6.47 -6.71 -4.38
C ILE A 96 -6.74 -6.56 -5.88
N ASP A 97 -7.97 -6.79 -6.35
CA ASP A 97 -8.32 -6.81 -7.79
C ASP A 97 -7.82 -5.57 -8.54
N GLU A 98 -8.14 -4.36 -8.05
CA GLU A 98 -7.67 -3.09 -8.63
C GLU A 98 -6.14 -3.02 -8.73
N VAL A 99 -5.41 -3.58 -7.75
CA VAL A 99 -3.95 -3.55 -7.72
C VAL A 99 -3.37 -4.56 -8.72
N LEU A 100 -4.02 -5.70 -8.92
CA LEU A 100 -3.56 -6.72 -9.86
C LEU A 100 -3.63 -6.28 -11.32
N GLU A 101 -4.57 -5.40 -11.65
CA GLU A 101 -4.69 -4.78 -12.98
C GLU A 101 -3.54 -3.81 -13.30
N MET A 102 -2.77 -3.40 -12.28
CA MET A 102 -1.67 -2.48 -12.48
C MET A 102 -0.50 -3.14 -13.21
N LYS A 103 0.28 -2.31 -13.92
CA LYS A 103 1.54 -2.78 -14.53
C LYS A 103 2.53 -3.16 -13.44
N ASN A 104 3.39 -4.13 -13.73
CA ASN A 104 4.49 -4.48 -12.84
C ASN A 104 5.38 -3.25 -12.58
N SER A 105 5.88 -3.13 -11.35
CA SER A 105 6.73 -2.02 -10.90
C SER A 105 6.15 -0.62 -11.16
N SER A 106 4.82 -0.46 -11.08
CA SER A 106 4.15 0.83 -11.29
C SER A 106 3.80 1.56 -9.99
N ILE A 107 3.82 0.87 -8.85
CA ILE A 107 3.44 1.43 -7.55
C ILE A 107 4.70 1.78 -6.76
N TRP A 108 4.91 3.07 -6.48
CA TRP A 108 6.08 3.52 -5.73
C TRP A 108 5.94 3.25 -4.23
N ALA A 109 6.88 2.48 -3.66
CA ALA A 109 6.94 2.19 -2.23
C ALA A 109 8.09 2.90 -1.49
N GLY A 110 9.00 3.58 -2.19
CA GLY A 110 10.18 4.20 -1.55
C GLY A 110 11.22 3.18 -1.09
N ARG A 111 11.97 3.55 -0.06
CA ARG A 111 12.83 2.62 0.71
C ARG A 111 11.99 2.01 1.83
N VAL A 112 12.13 0.71 2.06
CA VAL A 112 11.37 -0.08 3.03
C VAL A 112 12.32 -1.01 3.78
N LYS A 113 12.43 -0.83 5.10
CA LYS A 113 13.22 -1.70 5.95
C LYS A 113 12.52 -3.03 6.25
N LYS A 114 11.22 -3.00 6.53
CA LYS A 114 10.42 -4.19 6.83
C LYS A 114 9.21 -4.25 5.91
N LEU A 115 9.18 -5.26 5.05
CA LEU A 115 8.04 -5.53 4.18
C LEU A 115 7.35 -6.82 4.64
N SER A 116 6.06 -6.75 4.91
CA SER A 116 5.31 -7.88 5.46
C SER A 116 3.93 -7.99 4.84
N PHE A 117 3.70 -9.00 3.99
CA PHE A 117 2.40 -9.23 3.36
C PHE A 117 1.78 -10.54 3.81
N SER A 118 0.48 -10.51 4.04
CA SER A 118 -0.31 -11.67 4.48
C SER A 118 -1.42 -11.99 3.48
N ASP A 119 -1.69 -13.28 3.32
CA ASP A 119 -2.73 -13.84 2.47
C ASP A 119 -2.60 -13.39 1.00
N TYR A 120 -3.70 -12.98 0.36
CA TYR A 120 -3.69 -12.57 -1.05
C TYR A 120 -2.77 -11.37 -1.32
N ALA A 121 -2.37 -10.60 -0.30
CA ALA A 121 -1.56 -9.39 -0.50
C ALA A 121 -0.16 -9.71 -1.08
N ILE A 122 0.28 -10.96 -0.98
CA ILE A 122 1.53 -11.45 -1.60
C ILE A 122 1.51 -11.23 -3.12
N GLU A 123 0.36 -11.38 -3.76
CA GLU A 123 0.18 -11.21 -5.21
C GLU A 123 0.47 -9.77 -5.70
N ILE A 124 0.55 -8.80 -4.79
CA ILE A 124 0.88 -7.41 -5.10
C ILE A 124 2.38 -7.19 -5.32
N LEU A 125 3.25 -8.09 -4.83
CA LEU A 125 4.71 -7.92 -4.91
C LEU A 125 5.22 -7.48 -6.30
N PRO A 126 4.82 -8.10 -7.43
CA PRO A 126 5.30 -7.69 -8.75
C PRO A 126 4.89 -6.26 -9.15
N LYS A 127 3.86 -5.71 -8.51
CA LYS A 127 3.30 -4.38 -8.81
C LYS A 127 4.10 -3.26 -8.14
N LEU A 128 4.86 -3.59 -7.10
CA LEU A 128 5.64 -2.63 -6.33
C LEU A 128 6.95 -2.28 -7.03
N ARG A 129 7.34 -1.03 -6.84
CA ARG A 129 8.64 -0.47 -7.19
C ARG A 129 9.27 0.08 -5.92
N ILE A 130 10.23 -0.66 -5.40
CA ILE A 130 11.09 -0.26 -4.28
C ILE A 130 12.26 0.57 -4.83
N HIS A 131 12.91 1.40 -4.02
CA HIS A 131 14.06 2.18 -4.45
C HIS A 131 15.29 1.28 -4.71
N GLY A 132 16.04 1.52 -5.79
CA GLY A 132 17.14 0.66 -6.27
C GLY A 132 18.35 0.49 -5.34
N ASP A 133 18.43 1.28 -4.27
CA ASP A 133 19.47 1.21 -3.22
C ASP A 133 18.91 0.73 -1.88
N ASN A 134 17.68 0.19 -1.87
CA ASN A 134 17.02 -0.23 -0.64
C ASN A 134 17.79 -1.35 0.05
N VAL A 135 18.02 -1.20 1.34
CA VAL A 135 18.56 -2.26 2.20
C VAL A 135 17.44 -2.74 3.11
N MET A 136 16.82 -3.86 2.75
CA MET A 136 15.73 -4.45 3.53
C MET A 136 16.28 -5.28 4.68
N GLU A 137 15.80 -5.01 5.89
CA GLU A 137 16.15 -5.77 7.10
C GLU A 137 15.30 -7.02 7.26
N CYS A 138 14.02 -6.95 6.89
CA CYS A 138 13.07 -8.04 7.04
C CYS A 138 12.09 -8.09 5.86
N PHE A 139 11.92 -9.28 5.31
CA PHE A 139 10.95 -9.58 4.27
C PHE A 139 10.11 -10.79 4.68
N THR A 140 8.84 -10.56 4.99
CA THR A 140 7.92 -11.59 5.50
C THR A 140 6.75 -11.76 4.54
N LEU A 141 6.48 -13.01 4.18
CA LEU A 141 5.31 -13.42 3.41
C LEU A 141 4.61 -14.52 4.19
N ASP A 142 3.34 -14.32 4.50
CA ASP A 142 2.54 -15.25 5.28
C ASP A 142 1.31 -15.71 4.50
N ALA A 143 1.21 -17.00 4.22
CA ALA A 143 0.16 -17.58 3.41
C ALA A 143 -0.29 -18.94 3.97
N ASP A 144 -1.53 -18.98 4.45
CA ASP A 144 -2.13 -20.21 4.98
C ASP A 144 -2.80 -21.10 3.92
N LYS A 145 -2.94 -20.62 2.68
CA LYS A 145 -3.60 -21.35 1.59
C LYS A 145 -2.87 -21.17 0.27
N THR A 146 -2.97 -22.19 -0.59
CA THR A 146 -2.36 -22.19 -1.92
C THR A 146 -2.92 -21.12 -2.86
N GLU A 147 -4.17 -20.70 -2.65
CA GLU A 147 -4.82 -19.64 -3.44
C GLU A 147 -4.13 -18.27 -3.27
N HIS A 148 -3.50 -18.02 -2.12
CA HIS A 148 -2.84 -16.75 -1.78
C HIS A 148 -1.58 -16.45 -2.63
N THR A 149 -1.03 -17.47 -3.31
CA THR A 149 0.19 -17.36 -4.13
C THR A 149 0.02 -17.95 -5.53
N SER A 150 -1.23 -18.18 -5.95
CA SER A 150 -1.52 -18.91 -7.18
C SER A 150 -1.10 -18.18 -8.45
N GLU A 151 -1.18 -16.84 -8.49
CA GLU A 151 -0.79 -16.05 -9.66
C GLU A 151 0.70 -15.75 -9.67
N ILE A 152 1.29 -15.39 -8.53
CA ILE A 152 2.72 -15.06 -8.41
C ILE A 152 3.61 -16.28 -8.73
N LEU A 153 3.18 -17.50 -8.41
CA LEU A 153 3.92 -18.72 -8.75
C LEU A 153 3.93 -19.03 -10.25
N LYS A 154 3.12 -18.35 -11.07
CA LYS A 154 3.18 -18.46 -12.54
C LYS A 154 4.24 -17.54 -13.14
N THR A 155 4.81 -16.62 -12.37
CA THR A 155 5.87 -15.73 -12.84
C THR A 155 7.19 -16.48 -13.04
N GLU A 156 8.04 -15.96 -13.92
CA GLU A 156 9.36 -16.56 -14.15
C GLU A 156 10.24 -16.40 -12.90
N ASN A 157 11.10 -17.39 -12.67
CA ASN A 157 12.08 -17.33 -11.58
C ASN A 157 12.94 -16.08 -11.70
N ASN A 158 13.16 -15.37 -10.58
CA ASN A 158 13.95 -14.14 -10.50
C ASN A 158 13.40 -12.95 -11.31
N SER A 159 12.13 -12.99 -11.73
CA SER A 159 11.48 -11.87 -12.44
C SER A 159 10.97 -10.75 -11.52
N ILE A 160 10.85 -11.03 -10.21
CA ILE A 160 10.37 -10.07 -9.21
C ILE A 160 11.58 -9.51 -8.48
N TRP A 161 11.72 -8.19 -8.53
CA TRP A 161 12.76 -7.46 -7.81
C TRP A 161 12.12 -6.78 -6.59
N ALA A 162 12.69 -7.00 -5.41
CA ALA A 162 12.14 -6.55 -4.13
C ALA A 162 13.10 -5.62 -3.35
N GLY A 163 14.10 -5.03 -4.04
CA GLY A 163 15.23 -4.34 -3.43
C GLY A 163 16.55 -5.02 -3.78
#